data_AF-A0A7Z0HVU3-F1
#
_entry.id   AF-A0A7Z0HVU3-F1
#
_cell.length_a   1.000
_cell.length_b   1.000
_cell.length_c   1.000
_cell.angle_alpha   90.00
_cell.angle_beta   90.00
_cell.angle_gamma   90.00
#
_symmetry.space_group_name_H-M   'P 1'
#
loop_
_entity.id
_entity.type
_entity.pdbx_description
1 polymer ?
#
loop_
_entity_poly.entity_id
_entity_poly.type
_entity_poly.pdbx_seq_one_letter_code
_entity_poly.pdbx_strand_id
1 'polypeptide(L)'
;MDENGKIVPVEIKGWNWGAFMYNIFWGIGNKTYLPLLCLIPLFNFIWIFVCGFKGNEWAWQKGDYTDVETFKAVQATWNRAGLVQFILTIAILVLYFLLFVVLFSSVLNQNNY
;
A
#
# COMPACT_ATOMS: atom_id res chain seq x y z
N MET A 1 -0.93 6.32 -17.04
CA MET A 1 -2.00 7.31 -16.91
C MET A 1 -1.45 8.45 -16.07
N ASP A 2 -1.15 9.56 -16.74
CA ASP A 2 -1.02 10.87 -16.11
C ASP A 2 -2.43 11.42 -15.95
N GLU A 3 -2.80 11.85 -14.75
CA GLU A 3 -4.18 12.25 -14.46
C GLU A 3 -4.53 13.64 -15.00
N ASN A 4 -3.52 14.49 -15.25
CA ASN A 4 -3.74 15.88 -15.68
C ASN A 4 -2.54 16.52 -16.40
N GLY A 5 -1.57 15.74 -16.89
CA GLY A 5 -0.48 16.25 -17.74
C GLY A 5 0.55 17.14 -17.04
N LYS A 6 0.50 17.29 -15.71
CA LYS A 6 1.55 17.97 -14.92
C LYS A 6 2.85 17.18 -15.04
N ILE A 7 3.95 17.87 -15.35
CA ILE A 7 5.29 17.25 -15.41
C ILE A 7 5.61 16.65 -14.04
N VAL A 8 5.95 15.36 -14.04
CA VAL A 8 6.30 14.58 -12.85
C VAL A 8 7.83 14.54 -12.73
N PRO A 9 8.41 15.18 -11.69
CA PRO A 9 9.85 15.12 -11.44
C PRO A 9 10.30 13.67 -11.25
N VAL A 10 11.49 13.32 -11.76
CA VAL A 10 11.99 11.94 -11.68
C VAL A 10 12.28 11.56 -10.22
N GLU A 11 12.63 12.54 -9.39
CA GLU A 11 13.04 12.35 -8.00
C GLU A 11 11.92 11.88 -7.08
N ILE A 12 10.65 12.08 -7.49
CA ILE A 12 9.48 11.63 -6.72
C ILE A 12 8.98 10.25 -7.16
N LYS A 13 9.46 9.74 -8.28
CA LYS A 13 9.11 8.41 -8.75
C LYS A 13 9.74 7.37 -7.85
N GLY A 14 8.97 6.35 -7.51
CA GLY A 14 9.41 5.29 -6.61
C GLY A 14 8.24 4.70 -5.83
N TRP A 15 8.56 3.64 -5.09
CA TRP A 15 7.58 2.93 -4.28
C TRP A 15 7.04 3.80 -3.14
N ASN A 16 5.72 3.76 -2.95
CA ASN A 16 5.04 4.38 -1.82
C ASN A 16 4.34 3.33 -0.96
N TRP A 17 4.89 3.05 0.21
CA TRP A 17 4.35 2.12 1.19
C TRP A 17 2.99 2.54 1.73
N GLY A 18 2.75 3.85 1.84
CA GLY A 18 1.45 4.39 2.26
C GLY A 18 0.37 4.13 1.22
N ALA A 19 0.65 4.39 -0.06
CA ALA A 19 -0.25 4.09 -1.16
C ALA A 19 -0.52 2.58 -1.31
N PHE A 20 0.49 1.74 -1.05
CA PHE A 20 0.33 0.29 -1.06
C PHE A 20 -0.56 -0.22 0.09
N MET A 21 -0.20 0.09 1.35
CA MET A 21 -0.90 -0.45 2.53
C MET A 21 -2.22 0.24 2.84
N TYR A 22 -2.28 1.55 2.62
CA TYR A 22 -3.44 2.38 2.95
C TYR A 22 -4.15 2.93 1.72
N ASN A 23 -4.00 2.28 0.56
CA ASN A 23 -4.55 2.65 -0.76
C ASN A 23 -5.74 3.64 -0.74
N ILE A 24 -6.92 3.24 -0.23
CA ILE A 24 -8.12 4.09 -0.19
C ILE A 24 -7.92 5.35 0.68
N PHE A 25 -7.48 5.20 1.93
CA PHE A 25 -7.30 6.33 2.86
C PHE A 25 -6.18 7.27 2.41
N TRP A 26 -5.08 6.69 1.95
CA TRP A 26 -3.97 7.41 1.34
C TRP A 26 -4.44 8.18 0.11
N GLY A 27 -5.25 7.58 -0.76
CA GLY A 27 -5.81 8.21 -1.95
C GLY A 27 -6.68 9.42 -1.62
N ILE A 28 -7.60 9.26 -0.67
CA ILE A 28 -8.46 10.36 -0.17
C ILE A 28 -7.59 11.49 0.40
N GLY A 29 -6.61 11.17 1.25
CA GLY A 29 -5.71 12.16 1.85
C GLY A 29 -4.84 12.91 0.82
N ASN A 30 -4.54 12.28 -0.32
CA ASN A 30 -3.75 12.85 -1.40
C ASN A 30 -4.58 13.34 -2.60
N LYS A 31 -5.91 13.40 -2.45
CA LYS A 31 -6.86 13.85 -3.49
C LYS A 31 -6.74 13.08 -4.82
N THR A 32 -6.31 11.82 -4.79
CA THR A 32 -6.32 10.90 -5.95
C THR A 32 -7.26 9.73 -5.67
N TYR A 33 -8.17 9.47 -6.62
CA TYR A 33 -9.26 8.51 -6.43
C TYR A 33 -9.09 7.20 -7.20
N LEU A 34 -8.01 7.06 -7.99
CA LEU A 34 -7.65 5.77 -8.59
C LEU A 34 -7.47 4.64 -7.55
N PRO A 35 -6.97 4.88 -6.33
CA PRO A 35 -6.92 3.84 -5.30
C PRO A 35 -8.29 3.28 -4.87
N LEU A 36 -9.42 3.95 -5.16
CA LEU A 36 -10.76 3.40 -4.88
C LEU A 36 -11.06 2.12 -5.67
N LEU A 37 -10.34 1.87 -6.77
CA LEU A 37 -10.47 0.62 -7.52
C LEU A 37 -10.02 -0.61 -6.72
N CYS A 38 -9.32 -0.43 -5.58
CA CYS A 38 -9.07 -1.50 -4.61
C CYS A 38 -10.36 -2.06 -3.96
N LEU A 39 -11.51 -1.41 -4.13
CA LEU A 39 -12.82 -1.95 -3.72
C LEU A 39 -13.34 -3.06 -4.64
N ILE A 40 -12.76 -3.23 -5.83
CA ILE A 40 -13.15 -4.27 -6.78
C ILE A 40 -12.50 -5.59 -6.35
N PRO A 41 -13.28 -6.63 -5.98
CA PRO A 41 -12.73 -7.91 -5.55
C PRO A 41 -11.85 -8.55 -6.62
N LEU A 42 -10.80 -9.26 -6.20
CA LEU A 42 -9.78 -9.93 -7.03
C LEU A 42 -8.87 -8.98 -7.82
N PHE A 43 -9.42 -7.92 -8.41
CA PHE A 43 -8.64 -6.89 -9.09
C PHE A 43 -7.73 -6.14 -8.12
N ASN A 44 -8.21 -5.93 -6.89
CA ASN A 44 -7.47 -5.28 -5.82
C ASN A 44 -6.08 -5.89 -5.56
N PHE A 45 -5.90 -7.21 -5.73
CA PHE A 45 -4.60 -7.86 -5.53
C PHE A 45 -3.50 -7.31 -6.46
N ILE A 46 -3.85 -6.96 -7.69
CA ILE A 46 -2.91 -6.35 -8.63
C ILE A 46 -2.86 -4.84 -8.39
N TRP A 47 -4.03 -4.22 -8.16
CA TRP A 47 -4.15 -2.77 -8.07
C TRP A 47 -3.40 -2.16 -6.89
N ILE A 48 -3.26 -2.86 -5.76
CA ILE A 48 -2.45 -2.38 -4.62
C ILE A 48 -1.00 -2.14 -5.02
N PHE A 49 -0.41 -2.98 -5.88
CA PHE A 49 0.95 -2.78 -6.39
C PHE A 49 1.03 -1.59 -7.32
N VAL A 50 0.03 -1.42 -8.18
CA VAL A 50 -0.08 -0.22 -9.03
C VAL A 50 -0.13 1.03 -8.16
N CYS A 51 -0.91 1.03 -7.06
CA CYS A 51 -0.93 2.13 -6.10
C CYS A 51 0.46 2.37 -5.49
N GLY A 52 1.18 1.32 -5.11
CA GLY A 52 2.54 1.42 -4.60
C GLY A 52 3.53 2.04 -5.59
N PHE A 53 3.48 1.67 -6.88
CA PHE A 53 4.39 2.22 -7.90
C PHE A 53 4.00 3.61 -8.40
N LYS A 54 2.69 3.86 -8.58
CA LYS A 54 2.16 5.06 -9.25
C LYS A 54 1.68 6.14 -8.30
N GLY A 55 1.47 5.81 -7.02
CA GLY A 55 0.85 6.70 -6.04
C GLY A 55 1.52 8.08 -6.01
N ASN A 56 2.85 8.14 -5.91
CA ASN A 56 3.56 9.43 -5.87
C ASN A 56 3.27 10.32 -7.08
N GLU A 57 3.18 9.73 -8.28
CA GLU A 57 2.87 10.48 -9.51
C GLU A 57 1.46 11.08 -9.43
N TRP A 58 0.48 10.28 -9.01
CA TRP A 58 -0.91 10.72 -8.87
C TRP A 58 -1.08 11.81 -7.80
N ALA A 59 -0.45 11.64 -6.63
CA ALA A 59 -0.48 12.64 -5.57
C ALA A 59 0.20 13.96 -5.98
N TRP A 60 1.30 13.90 -6.73
CA TRP A 60 1.98 15.09 -7.25
C TRP A 60 1.14 15.85 -8.26
N GLN A 61 0.47 15.09 -9.14
CA GLN A 61 -0.42 15.61 -10.17
C GLN A 61 -1.62 16.33 -9.55
N LYS A 62 -2.22 15.79 -8.48
CA LYS A 62 -3.41 16.37 -7.82
C LYS A 62 -3.11 17.36 -6.71
N GLY A 63 -1.92 17.33 -6.14
CA GLY A 63 -1.53 18.22 -5.06
C GLY A 63 -1.04 19.59 -5.52
N ASP A 64 -1.27 20.58 -4.67
CA ASP A 64 -0.87 21.98 -4.86
C ASP A 64 0.62 22.20 -4.47
N TYR A 65 1.48 21.23 -4.79
CA TYR A 65 2.91 21.28 -4.48
C TYR A 65 3.66 22.12 -5.51
N THR A 66 4.46 23.06 -5.00
CA THR A 66 5.35 23.94 -5.77
C THR A 66 6.79 23.44 -5.82
N ASP A 67 7.18 22.55 -4.90
CA ASP A 67 8.52 22.00 -4.81
C ASP A 67 8.51 20.51 -4.40
N VAL A 68 9.59 19.81 -4.76
CA VAL A 68 9.75 18.36 -4.53
C VAL A 68 10.01 18.03 -3.06
N GLU A 69 10.64 18.92 -2.30
CA GLU A 69 11.03 18.67 -0.92
C GLU A 69 9.80 18.60 -0.01
N THR A 70 8.90 19.59 -0.12
CA THR A 70 7.62 19.63 0.59
C THR A 70 6.77 18.40 0.26
N PHE A 71 6.73 17.99 -1.02
CA PHE A 71 6.02 16.77 -1.42
C PHE A 71 6.62 15.53 -0.75
N LYS A 72 7.94 15.39 -0.79
CA LYS A 72 8.65 14.25 -0.18
C LYS A 72 8.45 14.21 1.33
N ALA A 73 8.40 15.36 2.01
CA ALA A 73 8.13 15.41 3.45
C ALA A 73 6.75 14.84 3.80
N VAL A 74 5.71 15.19 3.03
CA VAL A 74 4.37 14.62 3.20
C VAL A 74 4.37 13.11 2.92
N GLN A 75 4.96 12.69 1.79
CA GLN A 75 5.00 11.27 1.43
C GLN A 75 5.89 10.44 2.37
N ALA A 76 6.91 11.03 3.01
CA ALA A 76 7.74 10.33 3.98
C ALA A 76 6.93 9.88 5.21
N THR A 77 5.96 10.69 5.63
CA THR A 77 5.06 10.34 6.74
C THR A 77 4.18 9.15 6.37
N TRP A 78 3.57 9.19 5.18
CA TRP A 78 2.79 8.07 4.64
C TRP A 78 3.62 6.81 4.43
N ASN A 79 4.82 6.95 3.89
CA ASN A 79 5.75 5.85 3.66
C ASN A 79 6.14 5.15 4.96
N ARG A 80 6.48 5.91 6.00
CA ARG A 80 6.83 5.35 7.30
C ARG A 80 5.65 4.60 7.92
N ALA A 81 4.45 5.20 7.91
CA ALA A 81 3.25 4.54 8.41
C ALA A 81 2.96 3.25 7.64
N GLY A 82 2.99 3.30 6.31
CA GLY A 82 2.74 2.14 5.45
C GLY A 82 3.76 1.03 5.65
N LEU A 83 5.05 1.35 5.78
CA LEU A 83 6.10 0.34 5.97
C LEU A 83 5.93 -0.37 7.32
N VAL A 84 5.65 0.37 8.40
CA VAL A 84 5.37 -0.21 9.71
C VAL A 84 4.16 -1.14 9.63
N GLN A 85 3.07 -0.70 9.00
CA GLN A 85 1.89 -1.52 8.82
C GLN A 85 2.16 -2.79 8.01
N PHE A 86 2.96 -2.71 6.95
CA PHE A 86 3.35 -3.86 6.15
C PHE A 86 4.08 -4.90 6.99
N ILE A 87 5.09 -4.47 7.77
CA ILE A 87 5.86 -5.36 8.65
C ILE A 87 4.95 -6.02 9.69
N LEU A 88 4.06 -5.25 10.32
CA LEU A 88 3.09 -5.77 11.28
C LEU A 88 2.15 -6.80 10.65
N THR A 89 1.62 -6.51 9.45
CA THR A 89 0.75 -7.44 8.71
C THR A 89 1.49 -8.74 8.40
N ILE A 90 2.73 -8.69 7.91
CA ILE A 90 3.53 -9.90 7.65
C ILE A 90 3.79 -10.69 8.94
N ALA A 91 4.19 -10.03 10.02
CA ALA A 91 4.43 -10.69 11.31
C ALA A 91 3.18 -11.42 11.83
N ILE A 92 2.02 -10.77 11.75
CA ILE A 92 0.73 -11.35 12.14
C ILE A 92 0.37 -12.54 11.24
N LEU A 93 0.52 -12.44 9.92
CA LEU A 93 0.25 -13.54 8.99
C LEU A 93 1.13 -14.75 9.26
N VAL A 94 2.42 -14.54 9.52
CA VAL A 94 3.34 -15.63 9.90
C VAL A 94 2.90 -16.29 11.21
N LEU A 95 2.55 -15.49 12.23
CA LEU A 95 2.06 -16.03 13.49
C LEU A 95 0.79 -16.87 13.31
N TYR A 96 -0.20 -16.37 12.57
CA TYR A 96 -1.42 -17.12 12.27
C TYR A 96 -1.13 -18.40 11.50
N PHE A 97 -0.22 -18.36 10.52
CA PHE A 97 0.18 -19.54 9.76
C PHE A 97 0.82 -20.61 10.66
N LEU A 98 1.72 -20.21 11.56
CA LEU A 98 2.34 -21.12 12.52
C LEU A 98 1.30 -21.74 13.47
N LEU A 99 0.39 -20.92 14.01
CA LEU A 99 -0.71 -21.40 14.85
C LEU A 99 -1.60 -22.39 14.11
N PHE A 100 -1.95 -22.09 12.86
CA PHE A 100 -2.73 -22.97 12.00
C PHE A 100 -2.03 -24.32 11.80
N VAL A 101 -0.73 -24.33 11.48
CA VAL A 101 0.04 -25.57 11.31
C VAL A 101 0.06 -26.40 12.59
N VAL A 102 0.27 -25.79 13.75
CA VAL A 102 0.29 -26.49 15.05
C VAL A 102 -1.07 -27.11 15.35
N LEU A 103 -2.16 -26.34 15.22
CA LEU A 103 -3.51 -26.83 15.49
C LEU A 103 -3.90 -27.93 14.50
N PHE A 104 -3.64 -27.73 13.21
CA PHE A 104 -3.91 -28.73 12.19
C PHE A 104 -3.15 -30.04 12.44
N SER A 105 -1.86 -29.95 12.81
CA SER A 105 -1.05 -31.13 13.16
C SER A 105 -1.61 -31.85 14.38
N SER A 106 -2.11 -31.13 15.39
CA SER A 106 -2.71 -31.73 16.58
C SER A 106 -4.00 -32.52 16.27
N VAL A 107 -4.86 -32.01 15.39
CA VAL A 107 -6.07 -32.70 14.92
C VAL A 107 -5.71 -33.96 14.14
N LEU A 108 -4.72 -33.88 13.24
CA LEU A 108 -4.25 -35.06 12.51
C LEU A 108 -3.70 -36.13 13.46
N ASN A 109 -2.97 -35.74 14.51
CA ASN A 109 -2.45 -36.68 15.49
C ASN A 109 -3.56 -37.38 16.27
N GLN A 110 -4.64 -36.67 16.65
CA GLN A 110 -5.79 -37.28 17.33
C GLN A 110 -6.52 -38.33 16.47
N ASN A 111 -6.56 -38.16 15.15
CA ASN A 111 -7.21 -39.10 14.24
C ASN A 111 -6.37 -40.36 13.95
N ASN A 112 -5.10 -40.39 14.37
CA ASN A 112 -4.17 -41.50 14.15
C ASN A 112 -4.02 -42.44 15.38
N TYR A 113 -4.72 -42.16 16.48
CA TYR A 113 -4.89 -43.05 17.63
C TYR A 113 -6.33 -43.57 17.68
#